data_AF-A0A3B0UA04-F1
#
_entry.id   AF-A0A3B0UA04-F1
#
_cell.length_a   1.000
_cell.length_b   1.000
_cell.length_c   1.000
_cell.angle_alpha   90.00
_cell.angle_beta   90.00
_cell.angle_gamma   90.00
#
_symmetry.space_group_name_H-M   'P 1'
#
loop_
_entity.id
_entity.type
_entity.pdbx_description
1 polymer ?
#
loop_
_entity_poly.entity_id
_entity_poly.type
_entity_poly.pdbx_seq_one_letter_code
_entity_poly.pdbx_strand_id
1 'polypeptide(L)' 'EWDAEFRREKIGEMPTEMFFHFFKSFSDAAACNLHVKATGSNEHHKIEAIFKAFARSLKMAVQRDADRMILPSTKGVLE' A
#
# COMPACT_ATOMS: atom_id res chain seq x y z
N GLU A 1 8.45 -1.06 0.13
CA GLU A 1 9.20 -0.11 -0.74
C GLU A 1 8.29 1.03 -1.17
N TRP A 2 8.81 2.25 -1.28
CA TRP A 2 8.06 3.44 -1.69
C TRP A 2 8.79 4.16 -2.83
N ASP A 3 8.18 4.13 -4.01
CA ASP A 3 8.66 4.76 -5.25
C ASP A 3 7.58 5.70 -5.80
N ALA A 4 7.31 6.77 -5.04
CA ALA A 4 6.40 7.83 -5.45
C ALA A 4 6.91 9.18 -4.95
N GLU A 5 7.39 9.99 -5.89
CA GLU A 5 7.87 11.36 -5.62
C GLU A 5 6.69 12.34 -5.52
N PHE A 6 6.63 13.12 -4.45
CA PHE A 6 5.71 14.24 -4.25
C PHE A 6 6.52 15.54 -4.21
N ARG A 7 6.12 16.55 -4.97
CA ARG A 7 6.89 17.81 -5.10
C ARG A 7 6.26 18.98 -4.35
N ARG A 8 4.94 18.96 -4.18
CA ARG A 8 4.21 19.88 -3.30
C ARG A 8 4.41 19.49 -1.85
N GLU A 9 4.46 20.50 -1.00
CA GLU A 9 4.52 20.34 0.45
C GLU A 9 3.22 19.72 1.01
N LYS A 10 2.06 20.12 0.46
CA LYS A 10 0.73 19.69 0.95
C LYS A 10 -0.27 19.45 -0.18
N ILE A 11 -1.27 18.63 0.12
CA ILE A 11 -2.50 18.46 -0.68
C ILE A 11 -3.69 18.76 0.24
N GLY A 12 -4.34 19.91 0.04
CA GLY A 12 -5.22 20.48 1.05
C GLY A 12 -4.42 20.75 2.33
N GLU A 13 -4.91 20.24 3.46
CA GLU A 13 -4.22 20.36 4.76
C GLU A 13 -3.23 19.22 5.05
N MET A 14 -3.14 18.20 4.18
CA MET A 14 -2.30 17.02 4.42
C MET A 14 -0.87 17.23 3.88
N PRO A 15 0.19 17.18 4.72
CA PRO A 15 1.57 17.18 4.26
C PRO A 15 1.88 15.93 3.43
N THR A 16 2.55 16.10 2.29
CA THR A 16 2.79 14.99 1.35
C THR A 16 3.75 13.93 1.90
N GLU A 17 4.67 14.33 2.79
CA GLU A 17 5.55 13.39 3.51
C GLU A 17 4.76 12.37 4.35
N MET A 18 3.59 12.74 4.87
CA MET A 18 2.78 11.87 5.71
C MET A 18 2.21 10.68 4.95
N PHE A 19 2.13 10.73 3.62
CA PHE A 19 1.66 9.58 2.84
C PHE A 19 2.62 8.40 2.94
N PHE A 20 3.93 8.62 2.84
CA PHE A 20 4.91 7.56 3.08
C PHE A 20 4.77 7.00 4.50
N HIS A 21 4.69 7.88 5.50
CA HIS A 21 4.56 7.48 6.90
C HIS A 21 3.29 6.67 7.17
N PHE A 22 2.16 7.02 6.53
CA PHE A 22 0.92 6.27 6.61
C PHE A 22 1.12 4.83 6.13
N PHE A 23 1.64 4.65 4.90
CA PHE A 23 1.81 3.32 4.33
C PHE A 23 2.88 2.50 5.05
N LYS A 24 3.95 3.14 5.52
CA LYS A 24 4.98 2.48 6.35
C LYS A 24 4.39 1.99 7.67
N SER A 25 3.68 2.87 8.39
CA SER A 25 3.02 2.52 9.65
C SER A 25 1.99 1.40 9.45
N PHE A 26 1.22 1.46 8.36
CA PHE A 26 0.28 0.41 8.01
C PHE A 26 1.00 -0.94 7.79
N SER A 27 2.06 -0.96 6.96
CA SER A 27 2.76 -2.22 6.65
C SER A 27 3.41 -2.85 7.88
N ASP A 28 3.93 -2.03 8.79
CA ASP A 28 4.56 -2.49 10.02
C ASP A 28 3.52 -3.07 10.97
N ALA A 29 2.40 -2.36 11.17
CA ALA A 29 1.33 -2.81 12.07
C ALA A 29 0.57 -4.03 11.53
N ALA A 30 0.40 -4.12 10.21
CA ALA A 30 -0.26 -5.24 9.55
C ALA A 30 0.66 -6.45 9.30
N ALA A 31 1.95 -6.35 9.69
CA ALA A 31 2.97 -7.36 9.43
C ALA A 31 2.99 -7.82 7.96
N CYS A 32 2.92 -6.88 7.02
CA CYS A 32 2.83 -7.18 5.60
C CYS A 32 3.90 -6.45 4.77
N ASN A 33 4.29 -7.08 3.67
CA ASN A 33 5.17 -6.44 2.71
C ASN A 33 4.34 -5.61 1.73
N LEU A 34 4.57 -4.29 1.73
CA LEU A 34 3.89 -3.36 0.85
C LEU A 34 4.88 -2.65 -0.08
N HIS A 35 4.62 -2.73 -1.39
CA HIS A 35 5.37 -2.02 -2.42
C HIS A 35 4.44 -1.06 -3.14
N VAL A 36 4.82 0.21 -3.18
CA VAL A 36 4.05 1.27 -3.84
C VAL A 36 4.94 1.96 -4.85
N LYS A 37 4.44 2.09 -6.08
CA LYS A 37 5.06 2.86 -7.16
C LYS A 37 4.03 3.71 -7.88
N ALA A 38 4.34 4.98 -8.12
CA ALA A 38 3.45 5.86 -8.86
C ALA A 38 4.19 6.98 -9.61
N THR A 39 3.81 7.16 -10.88
CA THR A 39 4.27 8.27 -11.73
C THR A 39 3.10 9.20 -12.06
N GLY A 40 3.39 10.49 -12.27
CA GLY A 40 2.36 11.47 -12.64
C GLY A 40 2.75 12.89 -12.25
N SER A 41 2.09 13.87 -12.86
CA SER A 41 2.37 15.30 -12.68
C SER A 41 1.51 15.99 -11.62
N ASN A 42 0.33 15.46 -11.30
CA ASN A 42 -0.57 16.00 -10.29
C ASN A 42 -0.50 15.16 -9.00
N GLU A 43 -0.11 15.75 -7.87
CA GLU A 43 0.03 14.99 -6.62
C GLU A 43 -1.29 14.45 -6.08
N HIS A 44 -2.41 15.17 -6.22
CA HIS A 44 -3.72 14.71 -5.75
C HIS A 44 -4.13 13.43 -6.46
N HIS A 45 -4.05 13.42 -7.80
CA HIS A 45 -4.34 12.22 -8.58
C HIS A 45 -3.36 11.08 -8.28
N LYS A 46 -2.07 11.41 -8.02
CA LYS A 46 -1.06 10.40 -7.70
C LYS A 46 -1.39 9.68 -6.40
N ILE A 47 -1.67 10.41 -5.32
CA ILE A 47 -2.01 9.79 -4.03
C ILE A 47 -3.35 9.07 -4.09
N GLU A 48 -4.35 9.63 -4.78
CA GLU A 48 -5.64 8.98 -4.97
C GLU A 48 -5.49 7.66 -5.73
N ALA A 49 -4.67 7.62 -6.79
CA ALA A 49 -4.36 6.40 -7.52
C ALA A 49 -3.64 5.36 -6.65
N ILE A 50 -2.70 5.78 -5.80
CA ILE A 50 -2.02 4.91 -4.84
C ILE A 50 -3.03 4.27 -3.89
N PHE A 51 -3.91 5.05 -3.25
CA PHE A 51 -4.92 4.52 -2.33
C PHE A 51 -5.90 3.56 -3.03
N LYS A 52 -6.32 3.88 -4.26
CA LYS A 52 -7.18 2.99 -5.05
C LYS A 52 -6.49 1.67 -5.40
N ALA A 53 -5.23 1.73 -5.85
CA ALA A 53 -4.43 0.54 -6.17
C ALA A 53 -4.16 -0.31 -4.92
N PHE A 54 -3.84 0.34 -3.80
CA PHE A 54 -3.69 -0.29 -2.50
C PHE A 54 -4.96 -1.02 -2.06
N ALA A 55 -6.12 -0.35 -2.09
CA ALA A 55 -7.40 -0.95 -1.69
C ALA A 55 -7.74 -2.20 -2.52
N ARG A 56 -7.51 -2.15 -3.84
CA ARG A 56 -7.70 -3.31 -4.73
C ARG A 56 -6.74 -4.45 -4.40
N SER A 57 -5.46 -4.14 -4.18
CA SER A 57 -4.43 -5.14 -3.89
C SER A 57 -4.66 -5.80 -2.53
N LEU A 58 -5.02 -5.02 -1.51
CA LEU A 58 -5.37 -5.52 -0.19
C LEU A 58 -6.60 -6.44 -0.26
N LYS A 59 -7.66 -6.04 -0.97
CA LYS A 59 -8.85 -6.87 -1.18
C LYS A 59 -8.50 -8.23 -1.78
N MET A 60 -7.61 -8.27 -2.78
CA MET A 60 -7.16 -9.52 -3.40
C MET A 60 -6.32 -10.37 -2.42
N ALA A 61 -5.43 -9.74 -1.65
CA ALA A 61 -4.56 -10.43 -0.71
C ALA A 61 -5.30 -11.08 0.48
N VAL A 62 -6.36 -10.44 0.98
CA VAL A 62 -7.13 -10.94 2.14
C VAL A 62 -8.32 -11.83 1.75
N GLN A 63 -8.58 -12.00 0.45
CA GLN A 63 -9.68 -12.83 -0.04
C GLN A 63 -9.44 -14.29 0.35
N ARG A 64 -10.44 -14.91 0.99
CA ARG A 64 -10.42 -16.35 1.26
C ARG A 64 -10.70 -17.13 -0.02
N ASP A 65 -9.87 -18.13 -0.29
CA ASP A 65 -10.05 -19.10 -1.36
C ASP A 65 -10.48 -20.44 -0.76
N ALA A 66 -11.76 -20.77 -0.90
CA ALA A 66 -12.34 -21.99 -0.33
C ALA A 66 -11.74 -23.28 -0.93
N ASP A 67 -11.22 -23.20 -2.15
CA ASP A 67 -10.62 -24.33 -2.85
C ASP A 67 -9.12 -24.48 -2.51
N ARG A 68 -8.52 -23.47 -1.87
CA ARG A 68 -7.10 -23.41 -1.51
C ARG A 68 -6.91 -22.95 -0.06
N MET A 69 -7.57 -23.65 0.86
CA MET A 69 -7.44 -23.46 2.31
C MET A 69 -6.13 -24.01 2.90
N ILE A 70 -5.05 -23.98 2.11
CA ILE A 70 -3.70 -24.34 2.55
C ILE A 70 -2.90 -23.08 2.85
N LEU A 71 -2.00 -23.14 3.83
CA LEU A 71 -1.12 -22.02 4.13
C LEU A 71 -0.20 -21.74 2.92
N PRO A 72 -0.21 -20.53 2.34
CA PRO A 72 0.57 -20.21 1.14
C PRO A 72 2.05 -19.91 1.49
N SER A 73 2.73 -20.86 2.15
CA SER A 73 4.12 -20.76 2.57
C SER A 73 4.81 -22.11 2.48
N THR A 74 5.92 -22.20 1.75
CA THR A 74 6.74 -23.42 1.65
C THR A 74 7.44 -23.75 2.97
N LYS A 75 7.58 -22.76 3.86
CA LYS A 75 8.12 -22.94 5.21
C LYS A 75 7.09 -23.48 6.20
N GLY A 76 5.82 -23.56 5.81
CA GLY A 76 4.74 -24.03 6.68
C GLY A 76 4.34 -23.06 7.79
N VAL A 77 4.83 -21.81 7.77
CA VAL A 77 4.50 -20.77 8.75
C VAL A 77 4.41 -19.38 8.10
N LEU A 78 3.52 -18.54 8.64
CA LEU A 78 3.41 -17.08 8.47
C LEU A 78 3.07 -16.50 9.85
N GLU A 79 3.88 -15.58 10.35
CA GLU A 79 3.74 -14.94 11.68
C GLU A 79 3.31 -13.47 11.54
#